data_AF-A0A4Z1E954-F1
#
_entry.id   AF-A0A4Z1E954-F1
#
_cell.length_a   1.000
_cell.length_b   1.000
_cell.length_c   1.000
_cell.angle_alpha   90.00
_cell.angle_beta   90.00
_cell.angle_gamma   90.00
#
_symmetry.space_group_name_H-M   'P 1'
#
loop_
_entity.id
_entity.type
_entity.pdbx_description
1 polymer ?
#
loop_
_entity_poly.entity_id
_entity_poly.type
_entity_poly.pdbx_seq_one_letter_code
_entity_poly.pdbx_strand_id
1 'polypeptide(L)'
;MSTSVTKSVHMERIELSGPKVHTILSQLGEWLPNAKFEVDGKVEKCADAELDHYCRPLFIELDILTKISSQQVRMKYNVIRILSQEPVEFYNSIGETDLIPILVIGGDPIISNATVDPLQNTSQHLIPGTRIHITKDVKISPALYCLVLVTF
;
A
#
# COMPACT_ATOMS: atom_id res chain seq x y z
N MET A 1 -19.08 18.76 -27.93
CA MET A 1 -18.17 18.78 -26.77
C MET A 1 -17.73 17.35 -26.51
N SER A 2 -16.45 17.04 -26.70
CA SER A 2 -15.94 15.70 -26.42
C SER A 2 -15.69 15.59 -24.92
N THR A 3 -16.53 14.85 -24.21
CA THR A 3 -16.24 14.43 -22.84
C THR A 3 -14.98 13.57 -22.92
N SER A 4 -13.85 14.13 -22.45
CA SER A 4 -12.66 13.35 -22.16
C SER A 4 -13.07 12.25 -21.19
N VAL A 5 -13.15 11.01 -21.69
CA VAL A 5 -13.20 9.83 -20.82
C VAL A 5 -11.89 9.85 -20.06
N THR A 6 -11.92 10.29 -18.80
CA THR A 6 -10.79 10.16 -17.89
C THR A 6 -10.45 8.69 -17.85
N LYS A 7 -9.37 8.30 -18.52
CA LYS A 7 -8.85 6.94 -18.41
C LYS A 7 -8.58 6.72 -16.92
N SER A 8 -9.26 5.75 -16.32
CA SER A 8 -8.85 5.19 -15.02
C SER A 8 -7.37 4.84 -15.14
N VAL A 9 -6.52 5.58 -14.43
CA VAL A 9 -5.08 5.37 -14.45
C VAL A 9 -4.81 4.19 -13.54
N HIS A 10 -4.55 3.04 -14.16
CA HIS A 10 -4.04 1.87 -13.45
C HIS A 10 -2.66 2.23 -12.87
N MET A 11 -2.52 2.25 -11.55
CA MET A 11 -1.35 2.71 -10.79
C MET A 11 -1.18 4.25 -10.75
N GLU A 12 -2.03 4.92 -9.98
CA GLU A 12 -1.91 6.36 -9.69
C GLU A 12 -1.15 6.59 -8.39
N ARG A 13 -0.04 7.35 -8.45
CA ARG A 13 0.70 7.79 -7.27
C ARG A 13 0.22 9.15 -6.80
N ILE A 14 -0.03 9.24 -5.50
CA ILE A 14 -0.51 10.41 -4.79
C ILE A 14 0.46 10.70 -3.66
N GLU A 15 0.94 11.94 -3.56
CA GLU A 15 1.75 12.37 -2.41
C GLU A 15 0.85 12.53 -1.19
N LEU A 16 1.24 11.89 -0.09
CA LEU A 16 0.63 12.08 1.22
C LEU A 16 1.47 13.15 1.94
N SER A 17 1.42 14.39 1.44
CA SER A 17 2.29 15.45 1.93
C SER A 17 1.79 16.02 3.26
N GLY A 18 2.69 16.06 4.25
CA GLY A 18 2.43 16.69 5.53
C GLY A 18 3.38 16.21 6.62
N PRO A 19 3.94 17.11 7.45
CA PRO A 19 4.87 16.71 8.52
C PRO A 19 4.23 15.71 9.49
N LYS A 20 2.91 15.78 9.68
CA LYS A 20 2.16 14.87 10.54
C LYS A 20 2.07 13.45 9.96
N VAL A 21 1.82 13.29 8.66
CA VAL A 21 1.84 11.98 7.99
C VAL A 21 3.22 11.34 8.12
N HIS A 22 4.29 12.09 7.87
CA HIS A 22 5.66 11.59 8.03
C HIS A 22 5.96 11.12 9.46
N THR A 23 5.55 11.89 10.47
CA THR A 23 5.71 11.48 11.87
C THR A 23 4.98 10.18 12.18
N ILE A 24 3.72 10.04 11.72
CA ILE A 24 2.92 8.82 11.93
C ILE A 24 3.58 7.62 11.24
N LEU A 25 4.00 7.77 9.98
CA LEU A 25 4.68 6.70 9.24
C LEU A 25 6.01 6.31 9.90
N SER A 26 6.76 7.26 10.44
CA SER A 26 8.00 6.99 11.19
C SER A 26 7.73 6.16 12.45
N GLN A 27 6.72 6.54 13.24
CA GLN A 27 6.34 5.81 14.46
C GLN A 27 5.86 4.39 14.15
N LEU A 28 5.07 4.22 13.08
CA LEU A 28 4.71 2.91 12.56
C LEU A 28 5.95 2.11 12.17
N GLY A 29 6.87 2.72 11.43
CA GLY A 29 8.12 2.10 11.01
C GLY A 29 9.01 1.64 12.18
N GLU A 30 9.01 2.34 13.30
CA GLU A 30 9.75 1.94 14.51
C GLU A 30 9.12 0.74 15.22
N TRP A 31 7.78 0.67 15.23
CA TRP A 31 7.05 -0.41 15.89
C TRP A 31 7.06 -1.71 15.07
N LEU A 32 6.86 -1.63 13.75
CA LEU A 32 6.65 -2.78 12.88
C LEU A 32 7.72 -3.88 12.95
N PRO A 33 9.03 -3.59 13.08
CA PRO A 33 10.05 -4.63 13.27
C PRO A 33 9.83 -5.54 14.48
N ASN A 34 9.11 -5.07 15.51
CA ASN A 34 8.82 -5.81 16.73
C ASN A 34 7.41 -6.43 16.76
N ALA A 35 6.56 -6.09 15.78
CA ALA A 35 5.21 -6.62 15.68
C ALA A 35 5.20 -8.09 15.23
N LYS A 36 4.09 -8.79 15.51
CA LYS A 36 3.90 -10.17 15.05
C LYS A 36 3.47 -10.23 13.59
N PHE A 37 4.11 -11.13 12.83
CA PHE A 37 3.80 -11.42 11.44
C PHE A 37 3.58 -12.91 11.23
N GLU A 38 2.64 -13.25 10.37
CA GLU A 38 2.38 -14.60 9.90
C GLU A 38 2.74 -14.74 8.42
N VAL A 39 3.32 -15.87 8.06
CA VAL A 39 3.76 -16.15 6.70
C VAL A 39 2.55 -16.47 5.82
N ASP A 40 2.41 -15.76 4.70
CA ASP A 40 1.41 -15.99 3.66
C ASP A 40 2.07 -16.04 2.28
N GLY A 41 2.64 -17.20 1.96
CA GLY A 41 3.41 -17.40 0.73
C GLY A 41 4.74 -16.62 0.77
N LYS A 42 4.93 -15.68 -0.17
CA LYS A 42 6.13 -14.83 -0.29
C LYS A 42 6.01 -13.49 0.45
N VAL A 43 4.86 -13.24 1.07
CA VAL A 43 4.53 -12.03 1.81
C VAL A 43 4.17 -12.43 3.23
N GLU A 44 4.56 -11.64 4.21
CA GLU A 44 4.10 -11.83 5.59
C GLU A 44 3.03 -10.78 5.92
N LYS A 45 1.98 -11.19 6.61
CA LYS A 45 0.89 -10.30 7.04
C LYS A 45 1.01 -10.01 8.52
N CYS A 46 0.77 -8.77 8.91
CA CYS A 46 0.73 -8.42 10.32
C CYS A 46 -0.45 -9.14 10.98
N ALA A 47 -0.13 -9.87 12.05
CA ALA A 47 -1.07 -10.61 12.90
C ALA A 47 -1.08 -10.05 14.33
N ASP A 48 -0.47 -8.88 14.54
CA ASP A 48 -0.41 -8.24 15.83
C ASP A 48 -1.77 -7.65 16.22
N ALA A 49 -2.19 -7.85 17.47
CA ALA A 49 -3.47 -7.37 17.97
C ALA A 49 -3.50 -5.83 18.09
N GLU A 50 -2.34 -5.19 18.18
CA GLU A 50 -2.21 -3.74 18.30
C GLU A 50 -2.21 -3.00 16.95
N LEU A 51 -2.34 -3.72 15.83
CA LEU A 51 -2.28 -3.13 14.49
C LEU A 51 -3.26 -1.95 14.31
N ASP A 52 -4.52 -2.08 14.75
CA ASP A 52 -5.50 -0.98 14.65
C ASP A 52 -5.08 0.25 15.45
N HIS A 53 -4.53 0.04 16.64
CA HIS A 53 -4.07 1.12 17.51
C HIS A 53 -3.01 1.97 16.81
N TYR A 54 -2.02 1.33 16.19
CA TYR A 54 -0.92 2.02 15.52
C TYR A 54 -1.32 2.61 14.15
N CYS A 55 -2.22 1.98 13.41
CA CYS A 55 -2.67 2.50 12.10
C CYS A 55 -3.73 3.61 12.20
N ARG A 56 -4.54 3.64 13.27
CA ARG A 56 -5.64 4.58 13.44
C ARG A 56 -5.26 6.07 13.29
N PRO A 57 -4.12 6.57 13.81
CA PRO A 57 -3.68 7.94 13.57
C PRO A 57 -3.55 8.29 12.08
N LEU A 58 -3.03 7.36 11.27
CA LEU A 58 -2.89 7.55 9.83
C LEU A 58 -4.27 7.61 9.16
N PHE A 59 -5.21 6.75 9.56
CA PHE A 59 -6.56 6.74 9.01
C PHE A 59 -7.33 8.03 9.31
N ILE A 60 -7.12 8.61 10.49
CA ILE A 60 -7.70 9.91 10.85
C ILE A 60 -7.09 11.01 9.98
N GLU A 61 -5.76 11.04 9.87
CA GLU A 61 -5.05 12.08 9.11
C GLU A 61 -5.40 12.08 7.62
N LEU A 62 -5.59 10.89 7.04
CA LEU A 62 -5.96 10.71 5.64
C LEU A 62 -7.47 10.77 5.38
N ASP A 63 -8.26 11.07 6.42
CA ASP A 63 -9.72 11.11 6.39
C ASP A 63 -10.35 9.82 5.81
N ILE A 64 -9.72 8.68 6.10
CA ILE A 64 -10.15 7.37 5.59
C ILE A 64 -11.42 6.93 6.33
N LEU A 65 -11.50 7.15 7.65
CA LEU A 65 -12.62 6.71 8.48
C LEU A 65 -13.95 7.39 8.09
N THR A 66 -13.90 8.66 7.69
CA THR A 66 -15.09 9.43 7.27
C THR A 66 -15.62 8.98 5.91
N LYS A 67 -14.73 8.52 5.01
CA LYS A 67 -15.12 7.95 3.72
C LYS A 67 -15.83 6.60 3.88
N ILE A 68 -15.39 5.78 4.84
CA ILE A 68 -16.03 4.49 5.16
C ILE A 68 -17.44 4.70 5.72
N SER A 69 -17.62 5.66 6.63
CA SER A 69 -18.91 5.88 7.29
C SER A 69 -19.97 6.50 6.37
N SER A 70 -19.55 7.25 5.34
CA SER A 70 -20.45 7.99 4.45
C SER A 70 -20.90 7.22 3.20
N GLN A 71 -20.21 6.17 2.76
CA GLN A 71 -20.43 5.58 1.43
C GLN A 71 -20.90 4.11 1.35
N GLN A 72 -21.29 3.45 2.45
CA GLN A 72 -21.51 1.97 2.46
C GLN A 72 -20.29 1.16 1.96
N VAL A 73 -19.11 1.78 1.85
CA VAL A 73 -17.87 1.13 1.40
C VAL A 73 -17.36 0.26 2.54
N ARG A 74 -17.12 -1.02 2.26
CA ARG A 74 -16.45 -1.90 3.21
C ARG A 74 -14.95 -1.81 2.93
N MET A 75 -14.19 -1.44 3.94
CA MET A 75 -12.73 -1.40 3.86
C MET A 75 -12.13 -2.51 4.70
N LYS A 76 -11.16 -3.23 4.11
CA LYS A 76 -10.25 -4.11 4.85
C LYS A 76 -8.85 -3.55 4.72
N TYR A 77 -8.04 -3.74 5.74
CA TYR A 77 -6.64 -3.35 5.68
C TYR A 77 -5.74 -4.37 6.39
N ASN A 78 -4.48 -4.40 6.00
CA ASN A 78 -3.42 -5.11 6.71
C ASN A 78 -2.07 -4.45 6.38
N VAL A 79 -1.08 -4.60 7.26
CA VAL A 79 0.31 -4.28 6.92
C VAL A 79 1.01 -5.55 6.47
N ILE A 80 1.58 -5.50 5.27
CA ILE A 80 2.41 -6.57 4.75
C ILE A 80 3.89 -6.25 4.95
N ARG A 81 4.69 -7.29 5.15
CA ARG A 81 6.15 -7.24 5.12
C ARG A 81 6.65 -8.16 4.01
N ILE A 82 7.49 -7.62 3.13
CA ILE A 82 8.15 -8.38 2.07
C ILE A 82 9.64 -8.44 2.38
N LEU A 83 10.15 -9.64 2.70
CA LEU A 83 11.56 -9.87 3.03
C LEU A 83 12.40 -10.41 1.86
N SER A 84 11.74 -10.80 0.76
CA SER A 84 12.38 -11.33 -0.45
C SER A 84 13.45 -10.36 -0.99
N GLN A 85 14.36 -10.85 -1.83
CA GLN A 85 15.22 -9.98 -2.68
C GLN A 85 14.75 -9.97 -4.14
N GLU A 86 13.83 -10.86 -4.49
CA GLU A 86 13.15 -10.90 -5.77
C GLU A 86 11.78 -10.22 -5.71
N PRO A 87 11.29 -9.62 -6.82
CA PRO A 87 9.93 -9.12 -6.91
C PRO A 87 8.88 -10.18 -6.59
N VAL A 88 7.91 -9.80 -5.76
CA VAL A 88 6.80 -10.64 -5.35
C VAL A 88 5.53 -10.21 -6.08
N GLU A 89 4.83 -11.18 -6.67
CA GLU A 89 3.51 -10.94 -7.25
C GLU A 89 2.51 -10.62 -6.13
N PHE A 90 1.91 -9.45 -6.23
CA PHE A 90 0.85 -8.98 -5.34
C PHE A 90 -0.46 -9.00 -6.13
N TYR A 91 -1.25 -10.05 -5.90
CA TYR A 91 -2.54 -10.22 -6.55
C TYR A 91 -3.59 -9.34 -5.89
N ASN A 92 -4.20 -8.47 -6.69
CA ASN A 92 -5.30 -7.61 -6.29
C ASN A 92 -6.61 -8.29 -6.68
N SER A 93 -7.02 -9.29 -5.88
CA SER A 93 -8.17 -10.15 -6.19
C SER A 93 -9.54 -9.55 -5.85
N ILE A 94 -9.59 -8.36 -5.25
CA ILE A 94 -10.81 -7.86 -4.58
C ILE A 94 -11.32 -6.52 -5.17
N GLY A 95 -10.54 -5.84 -6.03
CA GLY A 95 -11.00 -4.62 -6.71
C GLY A 95 -9.97 -3.50 -6.65
N GLU A 96 -10.32 -2.36 -6.05
CA GLU A 96 -9.41 -1.23 -5.87
C GLU A 96 -8.61 -1.39 -4.57
N THR A 97 -7.30 -1.21 -4.66
CA THR A 97 -6.38 -1.32 -3.53
C THR A 97 -5.48 -0.09 -3.47
N ASP A 98 -5.37 0.54 -2.30
CA ASP A 98 -4.37 1.55 -2.02
C ASP A 98 -3.19 0.91 -1.29
N LEU A 99 -1.98 1.17 -1.80
CA LEU A 99 -0.71 0.76 -1.20
C LEU A 99 -0.01 1.99 -0.61
N ILE A 100 0.31 1.95 0.68
CA ILE A 100 1.03 3.01 1.37
C ILE A 100 2.33 2.42 1.92
N PRO A 101 3.49 2.71 1.30
CA PRO A 101 4.79 2.34 1.85
C PRO A 101 4.98 2.99 3.23
N ILE A 102 5.39 2.19 4.21
CA ILE A 102 5.63 2.66 5.59
C ILE A 102 7.13 2.77 5.85
N LEU A 103 7.85 1.68 5.61
CA LEU A 103 9.27 1.58 5.91
C LEU A 103 9.98 0.71 4.87
N VAL A 104 10.99 1.28 4.21
CA VAL A 104 11.94 0.54 3.37
C VAL A 104 13.02 -0.05 4.26
N ILE A 105 13.21 -1.37 4.20
CA ILE A 105 14.21 -2.09 4.99
C ILE A 105 15.38 -2.61 4.16
N GLY A 106 15.35 -2.43 2.84
CA GLY A 106 16.46 -2.75 1.96
C GLY A 106 16.14 -2.43 0.51
N GLY A 107 17.21 -2.34 -0.31
CA GLY A 107 17.08 -2.11 -1.75
C GLY A 107 16.35 -0.83 -2.12
N ASP A 108 15.74 -0.85 -3.30
CA ASP A 108 14.91 0.23 -3.85
C ASP A 108 13.57 -0.39 -4.30
N PRO A 109 12.57 -0.44 -3.39
CA PRO A 109 11.33 -1.12 -3.66
C PRO A 109 10.55 -0.37 -4.75
N ILE A 110 10.10 -1.12 -5.75
CA ILE A 110 9.33 -0.63 -6.89
C ILE A 110 8.04 -1.44 -7.00
N ILE A 111 7.03 -0.81 -7.57
CA ILE A 111 5.81 -1.46 -8.01
C ILE A 111 5.73 -1.39 -9.52
N SER A 112 5.28 -2.46 -10.15
CA SER A 112 5.19 -2.59 -11.60
C SER A 112 3.99 -3.46 -11.98
N ASN A 113 3.55 -3.40 -13.22
CA ASN A 113 2.42 -4.22 -13.67
C ASN A 113 2.81 -5.71 -13.68
N ALA A 114 1.92 -6.60 -13.22
CA ALA A 114 2.20 -8.03 -13.24
C ALA A 114 2.06 -8.67 -14.63
N THR A 115 1.18 -8.11 -15.48
CA THR A 115 0.71 -8.75 -16.73
C THR A 115 1.17 -8.05 -18.02
N VAL A 116 2.08 -7.09 -17.95
CA VAL A 116 2.51 -6.30 -19.12
C VAL A 116 3.88 -6.73 -19.61
N ASP A 117 4.07 -6.68 -20.93
CA ASP A 117 5.37 -6.82 -21.59
C ASP A 117 6.45 -5.97 -20.85
N PRO A 118 7.62 -6.53 -20.51
CA PRO A 118 8.70 -5.80 -19.84
C PRO A 118 9.02 -4.43 -20.47
N LEU A 119 8.83 -4.29 -21.79
CA LEU A 119 9.11 -3.06 -22.53
C LEU A 119 8.04 -1.96 -22.36
N GLN A 120 6.85 -2.31 -21.85
CA GLN A 120 5.76 -1.37 -21.53
C GLN A 120 5.50 -1.27 -20.02
N ASN A 121 6.36 -1.91 -19.22
CA ASN A 121 6.14 -1.98 -17.78
C ASN A 121 6.43 -0.62 -17.14
N THR A 122 5.38 0.01 -16.62
CA THR A 122 5.47 1.26 -15.89
C THR A 122 5.83 0.92 -14.45
N SER A 123 7.08 1.12 -14.06
CA SER A 123 7.53 0.96 -12.69
C SER A 123 7.47 2.28 -11.92
N GLN A 124 7.09 2.22 -10.65
CA GLN A 124 7.12 3.37 -9.74
C GLN A 124 7.82 3.00 -8.45
N HIS A 125 8.61 3.91 -7.88
CA HIS A 125 9.25 3.69 -6.58
C HIS A 125 8.22 3.74 -5.45
N LEU A 126 8.34 2.81 -4.50
CA LEU A 126 7.55 2.71 -3.28
C LEU A 126 8.25 3.48 -2.16
N ILE A 127 7.87 4.74 -1.98
CA ILE A 127 8.52 5.66 -1.04
C ILE A 127 7.54 6.00 0.10
N PRO A 128 7.97 5.96 1.38
CA PRO A 128 7.15 6.43 2.49
C PRO A 128 6.66 7.86 2.29
N GLY A 129 5.39 8.12 2.65
CA GLY A 129 4.72 9.39 2.37
C GLY A 129 4.07 9.45 0.98
N THR A 130 3.93 8.31 0.31
CA THR A 130 3.15 8.20 -0.93
C THR A 130 2.04 7.18 -0.75
N ARG A 131 0.99 7.32 -1.56
CA ARG A 131 -0.07 6.34 -1.74
C ARG A 131 -0.13 5.96 -3.21
N ILE A 132 -0.21 4.68 -3.50
CA ILE A 132 -0.31 4.17 -4.86
C ILE A 132 -1.60 3.39 -4.98
N HIS A 133 -2.51 3.94 -5.78
CA HIS A 133 -3.80 3.36 -6.07
C HIS A 133 -3.68 2.37 -7.23
N ILE A 134 -4.05 1.12 -7.00
CA ILE A 134 -3.97 0.04 -7.98
C ILE A 134 -5.34 -0.60 -8.22
N THR A 135 -5.59 -0.96 -9.48
CA THR A 135 -6.87 -1.53 -9.95
C THR A 135 -6.72 -2.90 -10.62
N LYS A 136 -5.48 -3.41 -10.72
CA LYS A 136 -5.14 -4.74 -11.25
C LYS A 136 -3.91 -5.29 -10.52
N ASP A 137 -3.52 -6.51 -10.84
CA ASP A 137 -2.37 -7.20 -10.27
C ASP A 137 -1.05 -6.51 -10.58
N VAL A 138 -0.18 -6.47 -9.57
CA VAL A 138 1.12 -5.79 -9.61
C VAL A 138 2.23 -6.70 -9.09
N LYS A 139 3.47 -6.37 -9.43
CA LYS A 139 4.68 -6.94 -8.83
C LYS A 139 5.30 -5.88 -7.95
N ILE A 140 5.54 -6.23 -6.69
CA ILE A 140 6.21 -5.38 -5.71
C ILE A 140 7.62 -5.93 -5.48
N SER A 141 8.64 -5.17 -5.85
CA SER A 141 10.01 -5.44 -5.49
C SER A 141 10.26 -5.09 -4.01
N PRO A 142 11.23 -5.74 -3.38
CA PRO A 142 11.00 -6.21 -2.01
C PRO A 142 11.74 -5.38 -0.96
N ALA A 143 11.77 -5.90 0.28
CA ALA A 143 12.34 -5.28 1.47
C ALA A 143 11.59 -4.00 1.90
N LEU A 144 10.27 -4.16 2.09
CA LEU A 144 9.35 -3.08 2.44
C LEU A 144 8.29 -3.56 3.44
N TYR A 145 7.93 -2.68 4.38
CA TYR A 145 6.66 -2.70 5.08
C TYR A 145 5.66 -1.79 4.35
N CYS A 146 4.49 -2.34 4.01
CA CYS A 146 3.48 -1.61 3.24
C CYS A 146 2.11 -1.83 3.87
N LEU A 147 1.39 -0.73 4.12
CA LEU A 147 -0.03 -0.79 4.44
C LEU A 147 -0.81 -1.02 3.14
N VAL A 148 -1.64 -2.06 3.16
CA VAL A 148 -2.58 -2.41 2.10
C VAL A 148 -3.98 -2.04 2.57
N LEU A 149 -4.67 -1.20 1.81
CA LEU A 149 -6.07 -0.82 2.03
C LEU A 149 -6.89 -1.33 0.85
N VAL A 150 -7.87 -2.19 1.09
CA VAL A 150 -8.76 -2.75 0.07
C VAL A 150 -10.16 -2.20 0.27
N THR A 151 -10.73 -1.61 -0.77
CA THR A 151 -12.08 -1.04 -0.77
C THR A 151 -13.00 -1.86 -1.68
N PHE A 152 -14.16 -2.28 -1.15
CA PHE A 152 -15.16 -3.10 -1.87
C PHE A 152 -16.60 -2.81 -1.41
#